data_AF-A0A1C6AH83-F1
#
_entry.id   AF-A0A1C6AH83-F1
#
_cell.length_a   1.000
_cell.length_b   1.000
_cell.length_c   1.000
_cell.angle_alpha   90.00
_cell.angle_beta   90.00
_cell.angle_gamma   90.00
#
_symmetry.space_group_name_H-M   'P 1'
#
loop_
_entity.id
_entity.type
_entity.pdbx_description
1 polymer ?
#
loop_
_entity_poly.entity_id
_entity_poly.type
_entity_poly.pdbx_seq_one_letter_code
_entity_poly.pdbx_strand_id
1 'polypeptide(L)'
;MLSVTSDFKHRNYILKHGHRYASEIEKAIADIKPYLDRTRPVYILSVGCGPSTELYGAVQALNDMTISYMGIDRNPIWNEIQNFNIDRFEQTPHIVQYTSEDFFSFIKDRWADILILNYFFSDLIKFSPDITDDFINRLADLINNGIFKWVVINDIPLFYKDGTGYICMEHLAQKLSPAIKVARRHFATPNDFQPIYGTKLPCNLSIPIVEQNVQTFNPFESKGSIQLIIKVNHSQK
;
A
#
# COMPACT_ATOMS: atom_id res chain seq x y z
N MET A 1 -11.66 30.46 8.77
CA MET A 1 -12.62 29.44 9.23
C MET A 1 -12.48 28.24 8.30
N LEU A 2 -11.39 27.48 8.47
CA LEU A 2 -11.20 26.19 7.78
C LEU A 2 -12.25 25.24 8.37
N SER A 3 -12.96 24.53 7.50
CA SER A 3 -14.20 23.85 7.88
C SER A 3 -13.92 22.72 8.86
N VAL A 4 -14.37 22.85 10.10
CA VAL A 4 -14.36 21.80 11.14
C VAL A 4 -14.95 20.46 10.63
N THR A 5 -15.74 20.50 9.56
CA THR A 5 -16.35 19.35 8.89
C THR A 5 -15.40 18.52 8.01
N SER A 6 -14.34 19.11 7.44
CA SER A 6 -13.37 18.34 6.63
C SER A 6 -12.45 17.54 7.54
N ASP A 7 -11.86 18.16 8.57
CA ASP A 7 -10.90 17.50 9.46
C ASP A 7 -11.52 16.31 10.21
N PHE A 8 -12.80 16.43 10.57
CA PHE A 8 -13.55 15.33 11.20
C PHE A 8 -13.72 14.12 10.26
N LYS A 9 -13.98 14.33 8.97
CA LYS A 9 -14.17 13.23 8.01
C LYS A 9 -12.90 12.42 7.76
N HIS A 10 -11.73 13.07 7.68
CA HIS A 10 -10.45 12.40 7.46
C HIS A 10 -10.00 11.63 8.70
N ARG A 11 -10.19 12.19 9.90
CA ARG A 11 -9.96 11.46 11.15
C ARG A 11 -10.88 10.25 11.28
N ASN A 12 -12.17 10.40 10.96
CA ASN A 12 -13.10 9.26 10.95
C ASN A 12 -12.65 8.16 9.98
N TYR A 13 -12.15 8.53 8.80
CA TYR A 13 -11.62 7.59 7.83
C TYR A 13 -10.45 6.80 8.41
N ILE A 14 -9.46 7.48 8.99
CA ILE A 14 -8.29 6.83 9.60
C ILE A 14 -8.71 5.90 10.74
N LEU A 15 -9.56 6.36 11.65
CA LEU A 15 -10.01 5.57 12.80
C LEU A 15 -10.86 4.37 12.38
N LYS A 16 -11.65 4.51 11.32
CA LYS A 16 -12.47 3.43 10.80
C LYS A 16 -11.68 2.37 10.04
N HIS A 17 -10.67 2.78 9.26
CA HIS A 17 -10.01 1.92 8.28
C HIS A 17 -8.56 1.52 8.67
N GLY A 18 -7.89 2.30 9.52
CA GLY A 18 -6.45 2.22 9.74
C GLY A 18 -5.95 0.86 10.20
N HIS A 19 -6.62 0.27 11.20
CA HIS A 19 -6.25 -1.05 11.73
C HIS A 19 -6.35 -2.17 10.68
N ARG A 20 -7.40 -2.14 9.84
CA ARG A 20 -7.55 -3.08 8.72
C ARG A 20 -6.38 -2.94 7.76
N TYR A 21 -6.17 -1.74 7.24
CA TYR A 21 -5.20 -1.51 6.17
C TYR A 21 -3.77 -1.80 6.63
N ALA A 22 -3.43 -1.38 7.86
CA ALA A 22 -2.14 -1.69 8.46
C ALA A 22 -1.94 -3.20 8.63
N SER A 23 -2.96 -3.93 9.11
CA SER A 23 -2.87 -5.38 9.32
C SER A 23 -2.76 -6.17 8.01
N GLU A 24 -3.37 -5.69 6.92
CA GLU A 24 -3.25 -6.31 5.60
C GLU A 24 -1.83 -6.15 5.04
N ILE A 25 -1.26 -4.96 5.14
CA ILE A 25 0.11 -4.69 4.71
C ILE A 25 1.13 -5.41 5.58
N GLU A 26 0.94 -5.46 6.90
CA GLU A 26 1.78 -6.23 7.83
C GLU A 26 1.93 -7.68 7.35
N LYS A 27 0.82 -8.32 6.95
CA LYS A 27 0.87 -9.70 6.45
C LYS A 27 1.70 -9.85 5.17
N ALA A 28 1.57 -8.90 4.24
CA ALA A 28 2.35 -8.91 3.00
C ALA A 28 3.85 -8.75 3.29
N ILE A 29 4.21 -7.80 4.16
CA ILE A 29 5.61 -7.51 4.51
C ILE A 29 6.22 -8.63 5.35
N ALA A 30 5.47 -9.24 6.26
CA ALA A 30 5.92 -10.39 7.04
C ALA A 30 6.35 -11.57 6.15
N ASP A 31 5.66 -11.79 5.02
CA ASP A 31 6.03 -12.84 4.05
C ASP A 31 7.26 -12.46 3.20
N ILE A 32 7.52 -11.16 3.03
CA ILE A 32 8.68 -10.63 2.29
C ILE A 32 9.93 -10.59 3.17
N LYS A 33 9.76 -10.33 4.48
CA LYS A 33 10.82 -10.13 5.48
C LYS A 33 11.98 -11.13 5.40
N PRO A 34 11.77 -12.45 5.24
CA PRO A 34 12.89 -13.41 5.17
C PRO A 34 13.86 -13.18 4.00
N TYR A 35 13.46 -12.41 2.99
CA TYR A 35 14.24 -12.14 1.78
C TYR A 35 14.89 -10.75 1.77
N LEU A 36 14.72 -9.97 2.84
CA LEU A 36 15.25 -8.61 2.92
C LEU A 36 16.69 -8.60 3.46
N ASP A 37 17.47 -7.62 3.00
CA ASP A 37 18.80 -7.33 3.52
C ASP A 37 18.69 -6.72 4.91
N ARG A 38 19.30 -7.37 5.90
CA ARG A 38 19.25 -6.97 7.32
C ARG A 38 20.38 -6.05 7.75
N THR A 39 21.35 -5.76 6.87
CA THR A 39 22.55 -4.97 7.18
C THR A 39 22.36 -3.47 7.01
N ARG A 40 21.22 -3.04 6.44
CA ARG A 40 20.89 -1.65 6.18
C ARG A 40 19.39 -1.41 6.35
N PRO A 41 18.94 -0.14 6.43
CA PRO A 41 17.51 0.17 6.39
C PRO A 41 16.83 -0.42 5.15
N VAL A 42 15.64 -0.98 5.34
CA VAL A 42 14.76 -1.41 4.25
C VAL A 42 14.12 -0.17 3.64
N TYR A 43 14.35 0.07 2.34
CA TYR A 43 13.76 1.22 1.69
C TYR A 43 12.37 0.89 1.14
N ILE A 44 11.36 1.55 1.69
CA ILE A 44 9.95 1.40 1.33
C ILE A 44 9.48 2.69 0.66
N LEU A 45 8.92 2.54 -0.53
CA LEU A 45 8.26 3.60 -1.28
C LEU A 45 6.75 3.33 -1.30
N SER A 46 5.93 4.28 -0.86
CA SER A 46 4.46 4.19 -0.94
C SER A 46 3.89 5.26 -1.86
N VAL A 47 3.03 4.88 -2.80
CA VAL A 47 2.42 5.78 -3.80
C VAL A 47 0.94 5.96 -3.53
N GLY A 48 0.49 7.23 -3.47
CA GLY A 48 -0.83 7.59 -2.98
C GLY A 48 -0.99 7.20 -1.51
N CYS A 49 0.03 7.49 -0.72
CA CYS A 49 0.15 6.96 0.65
C CYS A 49 -0.92 7.50 1.60
N GLY A 50 -1.55 8.64 1.30
CA GLY A 50 -2.54 9.29 2.14
C GLY A 50 -2.10 9.38 3.61
N PRO A 51 -2.85 8.77 4.55
CA PRO A 51 -2.48 8.73 5.97
C PRO A 51 -1.35 7.74 6.33
N SER A 52 -0.85 6.98 5.35
CA SER A 52 0.25 6.01 5.48
C SER A 52 -0.02 4.87 6.46
N THR A 53 -1.18 4.24 6.36
CA THR A 53 -1.50 3.06 7.17
C THR A 53 -0.51 1.90 6.98
N GLU A 54 0.06 1.79 5.77
CA GLU A 54 1.10 0.85 5.40
C GLU A 54 2.41 1.06 6.18
N LEU A 55 2.72 2.29 6.63
CA LEU A 55 3.89 2.56 7.48
C LEU A 55 3.79 1.77 8.79
N TYR A 56 2.62 1.78 9.43
CA TYR A 56 2.37 1.06 10.67
C TYR A 56 2.40 -0.45 10.48
N GLY A 57 1.86 -0.93 9.35
CA GLY A 57 1.97 -2.35 8.96
C GLY A 57 3.42 -2.79 8.75
N ALA A 58 4.22 -1.95 8.10
CA ALA A 58 5.64 -2.19 7.86
C ALA A 58 6.46 -2.22 9.14
N VAL A 59 6.27 -1.23 10.02
CA VAL A 59 6.96 -1.16 11.33
C VAL A 59 6.63 -2.39 12.19
N GLN A 60 5.37 -2.84 12.18
CA GLN A 60 4.97 -4.04 12.90
C GLN A 60 5.64 -5.31 12.34
N ALA A 61 5.64 -5.47 11.01
CA ALA A 61 6.23 -6.65 10.36
C ALA A 61 7.76 -6.69 10.50
N LEU A 62 8.42 -5.54 10.40
CA LEU A 62 9.87 -5.35 10.42
C LEU A 62 10.37 -4.82 11.77
N ASN A 63 9.74 -5.25 12.87
CA ASN A 63 10.03 -4.80 14.24
C ASN A 63 11.48 -5.00 14.73
N ASP A 64 12.28 -5.76 14.00
CA ASP A 64 13.69 -6.08 14.25
C ASP A 64 14.62 -5.48 13.16
N MET A 65 14.11 -4.57 12.33
CA MET A 65 14.84 -3.92 11.24
C MET A 65 14.52 -2.42 11.18
N THR A 66 15.48 -1.62 10.74
CA THR A 66 15.24 -0.20 10.45
C THR A 66 14.55 -0.07 9.08
N ILE A 67 13.63 0.90 8.97
CA ILE A 67 12.94 1.24 7.72
C ILE A 67 13.33 2.66 7.34
N SER A 68 13.57 2.87 6.05
CA SER A 68 13.48 4.18 5.41
C SER A 68 12.20 4.20 4.59
N TYR A 69 11.24 5.04 4.98
CA TYR A 69 9.93 5.14 4.36
C TYR A 69 9.81 6.49 3.63
N MET A 70 9.44 6.42 2.35
CA MET A 70 9.09 7.58 1.55
C MET A 70 7.64 7.43 1.08
N GLY A 71 6.76 8.31 1.57
CA GLY A 71 5.39 8.43 1.10
C GLY A 71 5.26 9.49 0.00
N ILE A 72 4.61 9.15 -1.10
CA ILE A 72 4.25 10.09 -2.16
C ILE A 72 2.74 10.29 -2.12
N ASP A 73 2.29 11.52 -1.90
CA ASP A 73 0.89 11.90 -2.04
C ASP A 73 0.76 13.37 -2.46
N ARG A 74 -0.07 13.63 -3.48
CA ARG A 74 -0.26 14.97 -4.03
C ARG A 74 -1.36 15.76 -3.33
N ASN A 75 -2.17 15.11 -2.51
CA ASN A 75 -3.29 15.74 -1.83
C ASN A 75 -2.85 16.31 -0.47
N PRO A 76 -2.82 17.65 -0.31
CA PRO A 76 -2.32 18.28 0.91
C PRO A 76 -3.21 18.04 2.13
N ILE A 77 -4.39 17.44 1.96
CA ILE A 77 -5.29 17.09 3.07
C ILE A 77 -4.65 16.14 4.08
N TRP A 78 -3.64 15.40 3.66
CA TRP A 78 -2.91 14.46 4.49
C TRP A 78 -1.71 15.08 5.21
N ASN A 79 -1.35 16.34 4.94
CA ASN A 79 -0.15 16.95 5.52
C ASN A 79 -0.15 16.92 7.06
N GLU A 80 -1.30 17.13 7.70
CA GLU A 80 -1.38 17.06 9.17
C GLU A 80 -1.00 15.67 9.70
N ILE A 81 -1.59 14.61 9.13
CA ILE A 81 -1.30 13.23 9.56
C ILE A 81 0.10 12.78 9.15
N GLN A 82 0.62 13.27 8.01
CA GLN A 82 1.98 13.00 7.56
C GLN A 82 3.01 13.65 8.49
N ASN A 83 2.79 14.90 8.92
CA ASN A 83 3.62 15.56 9.92
C ASN A 83 3.55 14.84 11.27
N PHE A 84 2.34 14.44 11.71
CA PHE A 84 2.18 13.61 12.89
C PHE A 84 3.00 12.31 12.81
N ASN A 85 3.02 11.65 11.64
CA ASN A 85 3.83 10.45 11.44
C ASN A 85 5.33 10.77 11.52
N ILE A 86 5.81 11.88 10.95
CA ILE A 86 7.23 12.30 11.07
C ILE A 86 7.59 12.45 12.56
N ASP A 87 6.83 13.25 13.30
CA ASP A 87 7.08 13.54 14.72
C ASP A 87 7.03 12.25 15.56
N ARG A 88 6.07 11.36 15.26
CA ARG A 88 5.87 10.09 15.96
C ARG A 88 7.07 9.14 15.83
N PHE A 89 7.83 9.23 14.75
CA PHE A 89 8.97 8.37 14.44
C PHE A 89 10.32 9.07 14.62
N GLU A 90 10.36 10.37 14.94
CA GLU A 90 11.59 11.17 15.09
C GLU A 90 12.57 10.57 16.11
N GLN A 91 12.06 10.04 17.23
CA GLN A 91 12.86 9.46 18.31
C GLN A 91 13.07 7.94 18.16
N THR A 92 12.80 7.40 16.96
CA THR A 92 12.99 5.98 16.62
C THR A 92 14.13 5.85 15.60
N PRO A 93 14.68 4.63 15.37
CA PRO A 93 15.66 4.45 14.31
C PRO A 93 15.06 4.58 12.89
N HIS A 94 13.73 4.62 12.74
CA HIS A 94 13.07 4.69 11.43
C HIS A 94 13.21 6.08 10.82
N ILE A 95 13.34 6.13 9.49
CA ILE A 95 13.37 7.37 8.71
C ILE A 95 12.03 7.48 7.99
N VAL A 96 11.26 8.54 8.24
CA VAL A 96 9.94 8.75 7.63
C VAL A 96 9.93 10.09 6.91
N GLN A 97 9.64 10.07 5.62
CA GLN A 97 9.61 11.26 4.77
C GLN A 97 8.43 11.23 3.82
N TYR A 98 8.01 12.42 3.39
CA TYR A 98 6.91 12.61 2.45
C TYR A 98 7.29 13.59 1.35
N THR A 99 6.69 13.41 0.17
CA THR A 99 6.79 14.36 -0.94
C THR A 99 5.48 14.41 -1.72
N SER A 100 5.21 15.57 -2.33
CA SER A 100 4.10 15.78 -3.28
C SER A 100 4.56 15.75 -4.74
N GLU A 101 5.82 15.37 -4.99
CA GLU A 101 6.37 15.17 -6.33
C GLU A 101 5.59 14.10 -7.09
N ASP A 102 5.53 14.22 -8.42
CA ASP A 102 5.02 13.14 -9.27
C ASP A 102 5.85 11.86 -9.10
N PHE A 103 5.18 10.72 -8.92
CA PHE A 103 5.83 9.43 -8.66
C PHE A 103 6.88 9.06 -9.71
N PHE A 104 6.55 9.22 -10.98
CA PHE A 104 7.46 8.84 -12.06
C PHE A 104 8.66 9.78 -12.20
N SER A 105 8.47 11.05 -11.83
CA SER A 105 9.55 12.03 -11.74
C SER A 105 10.47 11.71 -10.57
N PHE A 106 9.87 11.39 -9.41
CA PHE A 106 10.59 11.01 -8.21
C PHE A 106 11.42 9.72 -8.39
N ILE A 107 10.90 8.69 -9.06
CA ILE A 107 11.58 7.39 -9.12
C ILE A 107 12.70 7.31 -10.16
N LYS A 108 12.82 8.28 -11.09
CA LYS A 108 13.66 8.20 -12.30
C LYS A 108 15.09 7.70 -12.07
N ASP A 109 15.75 8.16 -11.02
CA ASP A 109 17.14 7.81 -10.68
C ASP A 109 17.24 7.16 -9.28
N ARG A 110 16.14 6.54 -8.84
CA ARG A 110 15.99 5.93 -7.51
C ARG A 110 15.54 4.48 -7.64
N TRP A 111 15.70 3.71 -6.57
CA TRP A 111 15.28 2.31 -6.47
C TRP A 111 14.61 2.12 -5.10
N ALA A 112 13.79 1.09 -4.90
CA ALA A 112 13.30 0.74 -3.56
C ALA A 112 13.33 -0.78 -3.32
N ASP A 113 13.48 -1.20 -2.06
CA ASP A 113 13.34 -2.63 -1.75
C ASP A 113 11.88 -3.06 -1.91
N ILE A 114 10.95 -2.23 -1.46
CA ILE A 114 9.51 -2.49 -1.50
C ILE A 114 8.78 -1.27 -2.03
N LEU A 115 8.03 -1.44 -3.12
CA LEU A 115 6.99 -0.50 -3.55
C LEU A 115 5.64 -0.94 -2.97
N ILE A 116 4.87 -0.02 -2.43
CA ILE A 116 3.52 -0.26 -1.90
C ILE A 116 2.51 0.65 -2.62
N LEU A 117 1.45 0.03 -3.15
CA LEU A 117 0.24 0.70 -3.62
C LEU A 117 -0.93 0.17 -2.77
N ASN A 118 -1.31 0.92 -1.73
CA ASN A 118 -2.33 0.51 -0.77
C ASN A 118 -3.63 1.29 -1.01
N TYR A 119 -4.66 0.61 -1.52
CA TYR A 119 -5.95 1.14 -1.98
C TYR A 119 -5.82 2.21 -3.07
N PHE A 120 -4.74 2.18 -3.83
CA PHE A 120 -4.43 3.18 -4.84
C PHE A 120 -5.21 2.97 -6.15
N PHE A 121 -5.30 1.74 -6.65
CA PHE A 121 -5.86 1.53 -7.99
C PHE A 121 -7.37 1.74 -8.01
N SER A 122 -8.09 1.39 -6.95
CA SER A 122 -9.52 1.71 -6.86
C SER A 122 -9.80 3.20 -6.95
N ASP A 123 -8.94 4.04 -6.38
CA ASP A 123 -9.08 5.49 -6.46
C ASP A 123 -8.63 6.01 -7.82
N LEU A 124 -7.52 5.51 -8.36
CA LEU A 124 -7.02 5.92 -9.67
C LEU A 124 -8.06 5.70 -10.78
N ILE A 125 -8.61 4.49 -10.90
CA ILE A 125 -9.58 4.20 -11.96
C ILE A 125 -10.88 4.98 -11.79
N LYS A 126 -11.29 5.23 -10.53
CA LYS A 126 -12.52 5.95 -10.21
C LYS A 126 -12.42 7.44 -10.53
N PHE A 127 -11.29 8.07 -10.23
CA PHE A 127 -11.14 9.52 -10.33
C PHE A 127 -10.32 9.96 -11.55
N SER A 128 -9.58 9.07 -12.19
CA SER A 128 -8.74 9.38 -13.35
C SER A 128 -8.66 8.19 -14.31
N PRO A 129 -9.81 7.71 -14.84
CA PRO A 129 -9.85 6.57 -15.75
C PRO A 129 -8.99 6.79 -17.01
N ASP A 130 -8.95 8.03 -17.53
CA ASP A 130 -8.25 8.38 -18.77
C ASP A 130 -6.73 8.20 -18.70
N ILE A 131 -6.13 8.27 -17.50
CA ILE A 131 -4.68 8.09 -17.31
C ILE A 131 -4.31 6.72 -16.75
N THR A 132 -5.29 5.90 -16.41
CA THR A 132 -5.05 4.65 -15.67
C THR A 132 -4.21 3.66 -16.49
N ASP A 133 -4.45 3.59 -17.80
CA ASP A 133 -3.67 2.74 -18.71
C ASP A 133 -2.20 3.17 -18.79
N ASP A 134 -1.94 4.46 -18.98
CA ASP A 134 -0.59 5.04 -19.02
C ASP A 134 0.16 4.76 -17.70
N PHE A 135 -0.50 4.98 -16.57
CA PHE A 135 0.09 4.71 -15.26
C PHE A 135 0.50 3.22 -15.14
N ILE A 136 -0.38 2.30 -15.53
CA ILE A 136 -0.10 0.85 -15.47
C ILE A 136 1.06 0.48 -16.41
N ASN A 137 1.10 1.03 -17.63
CA ASN A 137 2.19 0.79 -18.58
C ASN A 137 3.54 1.22 -18.01
N ARG A 138 3.61 2.46 -17.51
CA ARG A 138 4.86 3.01 -16.95
C ARG A 138 5.27 2.30 -15.66
N LEU A 139 4.31 1.89 -14.83
CA LEU A 139 4.60 1.08 -13.66
C LEU A 139 5.15 -0.30 -14.05
N ALA A 140 4.57 -0.95 -15.06
CA ALA A 140 5.07 -2.23 -15.57
C ALA A 140 6.52 -2.09 -16.07
N ASP A 141 6.85 -1.00 -16.78
CA ASP A 141 8.21 -0.72 -17.23
C ASP A 141 9.20 -0.61 -16.06
N LEU A 142 8.85 0.11 -14.99
CA LEU A 142 9.71 0.21 -13.80
C LEU A 142 9.94 -1.16 -13.14
N ILE A 143 8.88 -1.98 -13.03
CA ILE A 143 8.96 -3.32 -12.44
C ILE A 143 9.81 -4.23 -13.32
N ASN A 144 9.60 -4.23 -14.63
CA ASN A 144 10.36 -5.02 -15.60
C ASN A 144 11.85 -4.64 -15.64
N ASN A 145 12.16 -3.37 -15.37
CA ASN A 145 13.54 -2.86 -15.31
C ASN A 145 14.23 -3.08 -13.95
N GLY A 146 13.57 -3.71 -12.97
CA GLY A 146 14.20 -4.04 -11.70
C GLY A 146 14.37 -2.86 -10.74
N ILE A 147 13.57 -1.80 -10.90
CA ILE A 147 13.61 -0.62 -10.00
C ILE A 147 13.20 -0.98 -8.57
N PHE A 148 12.38 -2.04 -8.42
CA PHE A 148 11.91 -2.56 -7.15
C PHE A 148 12.31 -4.02 -6.99
N LYS A 149 12.64 -4.47 -5.77
CA LYS A 149 12.79 -5.91 -5.49
C LYS A 149 11.43 -6.58 -5.26
N TRP A 150 10.54 -5.88 -4.58
CA TRP A 150 9.19 -6.31 -4.27
C TRP A 150 8.19 -5.21 -4.57
N VAL A 151 7.01 -5.60 -5.06
CA VAL A 151 5.84 -4.72 -5.15
C VAL A 151 4.68 -5.35 -4.43
N VAL A 152 4.05 -4.59 -3.55
CA VAL A 152 2.85 -4.97 -2.80
C VAL A 152 1.72 -4.06 -3.24
N ILE A 153 0.67 -4.65 -3.81
CA ILE A 153 -0.54 -3.93 -4.16
C ILE A 153 -1.68 -4.53 -3.37
N ASN A 154 -2.30 -3.73 -2.51
CA ASN A 154 -3.40 -4.11 -1.64
C ASN A 154 -4.61 -3.27 -2.03
N ASP A 155 -5.74 -3.87 -2.40
CA ASP A 155 -6.88 -3.10 -2.91
C ASP A 155 -8.23 -3.76 -2.59
N ILE A 156 -9.33 -3.06 -2.81
CA ILE A 156 -10.68 -3.58 -2.62
C ILE A 156 -11.05 -4.55 -3.76
N PRO A 157 -11.68 -5.71 -3.45
CA PRO A 157 -12.21 -6.62 -4.48
C PRO A 157 -13.53 -6.13 -5.08
N LEU A 158 -13.75 -4.82 -5.27
CA LEU A 158 -15.05 -4.31 -5.76
C LEU A 158 -15.12 -4.33 -7.28
N PHE A 159 -16.28 -4.76 -7.80
CA PHE A 159 -16.58 -4.78 -9.23
C PHE A 159 -17.59 -3.70 -9.59
N TYR A 160 -17.11 -2.63 -10.23
CA TYR A 160 -17.92 -1.52 -10.71
C TYR A 160 -17.99 -1.54 -12.25
N LYS A 161 -19.00 -0.85 -12.79
CA LYS A 161 -19.19 -0.71 -14.23
C LYS A 161 -18.01 0.00 -14.92
N ASP A 162 -17.37 0.94 -14.23
CA ASP A 162 -16.38 1.85 -14.80
C ASP A 162 -14.92 1.40 -14.56
N GLY A 163 -14.71 0.19 -14.03
CA GLY A 163 -13.38 -0.36 -13.73
C GLY A 163 -13.12 -0.56 -12.23
N THR A 164 -12.04 -1.27 -11.91
CA THR A 164 -11.80 -1.79 -10.55
C THR A 164 -10.31 -1.89 -10.25
N GLY A 165 -9.95 -1.83 -8.97
CA GLY A 165 -8.59 -2.15 -8.51
C GLY A 165 -8.15 -3.54 -8.96
N TYR A 166 -9.06 -4.52 -8.93
CA TYR A 166 -8.83 -5.87 -9.47
C TYR A 166 -8.38 -5.85 -10.94
N ILE A 167 -9.10 -5.12 -11.81
CA ILE A 167 -8.78 -5.05 -13.24
C ILE A 167 -7.43 -4.37 -13.44
N CYS A 168 -7.13 -3.31 -12.70
CA CYS A 168 -5.83 -2.65 -12.75
C CYS A 168 -4.69 -3.59 -12.34
N MET A 169 -4.87 -4.36 -11.26
CA MET A 169 -3.89 -5.34 -10.78
C MET A 169 -3.64 -6.45 -11.81
N GLU A 170 -4.70 -6.98 -12.43
CA GLU A 170 -4.56 -8.01 -13.46
C GLU A 170 -3.95 -7.46 -14.75
N HIS A 171 -4.34 -6.26 -15.15
CA HIS A 171 -3.78 -5.60 -16.32
C HIS A 171 -2.28 -5.30 -16.13
N LEU A 172 -1.87 -4.88 -14.93
CA LEU A 172 -0.45 -4.76 -14.58
C LEU A 172 0.24 -6.11 -14.68
N ALA A 173 -0.31 -7.16 -14.05
CA ALA A 173 0.30 -8.49 -14.03
C ALA A 173 0.51 -9.09 -15.44
N GLN A 174 -0.38 -8.77 -16.39
CA GLN A 174 -0.26 -9.20 -17.79
C GLN A 174 0.88 -8.52 -18.56
N LYS A 175 1.33 -7.34 -18.12
CA LYS A 175 2.43 -6.59 -18.75
C LYS A 175 3.80 -6.95 -18.18
N LEU A 176 3.85 -7.76 -17.12
CA LEU A 176 5.11 -8.14 -16.49
C LEU A 176 5.83 -9.22 -17.31
N SER A 177 7.16 -9.14 -17.32
CA SER A 177 8.02 -10.17 -17.92
C SER A 177 7.72 -11.55 -17.34
N PRO A 178 7.74 -12.63 -18.14
CA PRO A 178 7.54 -14.00 -17.65
C PRO A 178 8.50 -14.44 -16.54
N ALA A 179 9.65 -13.78 -16.39
CA ALA A 179 10.63 -14.06 -15.34
C ALA A 179 10.24 -13.49 -13.96
N ILE A 180 9.27 -12.57 -13.91
CA ILE A 180 8.78 -11.96 -12.67
C ILE A 180 7.76 -12.89 -12.02
N LYS A 181 7.92 -13.13 -10.71
CA LYS A 181 7.01 -13.98 -9.96
C LYS A 181 5.88 -13.15 -9.38
N VAL A 182 4.65 -13.60 -9.59
CA VAL A 182 3.43 -12.91 -9.16
C VAL A 182 2.60 -13.85 -8.30
N ALA A 183 2.19 -13.39 -7.12
CA ALA A 183 1.29 -14.10 -6.23
C ALA A 183 0.03 -13.28 -5.97
N ARG A 184 -1.13 -13.95 -6.07
CA ARG A 184 -2.46 -13.36 -5.83
C ARG A 184 -3.06 -13.95 -4.56
N ARG A 185 -3.65 -13.11 -3.72
CA ARG A 185 -4.19 -13.50 -2.41
C ARG A 185 -5.42 -12.69 -2.04
N HIS A 186 -6.28 -13.21 -1.17
CA HIS A 186 -7.48 -12.49 -0.70
C HIS A 186 -7.76 -12.79 0.77
N PHE A 187 -8.33 -11.82 1.50
CA PHE A 187 -8.75 -12.01 2.90
C PHE A 187 -10.24 -12.34 3.03
N ALA A 188 -11.09 -11.59 2.34
CA ALA A 188 -12.54 -11.83 2.35
C ALA A 188 -12.92 -12.92 1.36
N THR A 189 -13.89 -13.76 1.74
CA THR A 189 -14.50 -14.70 0.79
C THR A 189 -15.24 -13.86 -0.27
N PRO A 190 -14.97 -14.05 -1.57
CA PRO A 190 -15.66 -13.33 -2.61
C PRO A 190 -17.17 -13.65 -2.59
N ASN A 191 -18.00 -12.67 -2.93
CA ASN A 191 -19.41 -12.90 -3.23
C ASN A 191 -19.59 -13.52 -4.63
N ASP A 192 -20.83 -13.86 -4.99
CA ASP A 192 -21.16 -14.54 -6.26
C ASP A 192 -20.79 -13.73 -7.52
N PHE A 193 -20.54 -12.42 -7.38
CA PHE A 193 -20.16 -11.52 -8.46
C PHE A 193 -18.64 -11.26 -8.51
N GLN A 194 -17.87 -11.86 -7.60
CA GLN A 194 -16.43 -11.66 -7.47
C GLN A 194 -15.68 -12.96 -7.81
N PRO A 195 -14.68 -12.92 -8.71
CA PRO A 195 -13.79 -14.04 -8.92
C PRO A 195 -12.90 -14.26 -7.70
N ILE A 196 -12.51 -15.52 -7.47
CA ILE A 196 -11.52 -15.87 -6.45
C ILE A 196 -10.16 -15.29 -6.85
N TYR A 197 -9.59 -14.45 -5.99
CA TYR A 197 -8.27 -13.86 -6.22
C TYR A 197 -7.17 -14.66 -5.51
N GLY A 198 -6.75 -15.74 -6.16
CA GLY A 198 -5.66 -16.59 -5.66
C GLY A 198 -5.93 -17.20 -4.29
N THR A 199 -4.94 -17.17 -3.39
CA THR A 199 -4.99 -17.92 -2.12
C THR A 199 -5.67 -17.14 -1.00
N LYS A 200 -6.56 -17.81 -0.25
CA LYS A 200 -7.22 -17.24 0.93
C LYS A 200 -6.24 -17.08 2.09
N LEU A 201 -6.25 -15.92 2.73
CA LEU A 201 -5.48 -15.60 3.93
C LEU A 201 -6.40 -15.47 5.16
N PRO A 202 -5.85 -15.60 6.39
CA PRO A 202 -6.61 -15.32 7.61
C PRO A 202 -7.10 -13.87 7.66
N CYS A 203 -8.38 -13.67 7.97
CA CYS A 203 -9.02 -12.36 7.96
C CYS A 203 -8.95 -11.61 9.31
N ASN A 204 -8.42 -12.21 10.38
CA ASN A 204 -8.29 -11.54 11.67
C ASN A 204 -7.28 -10.39 11.59
N LEU A 205 -7.54 -9.29 12.30
CA LEU A 205 -6.57 -8.20 12.42
C LEU A 205 -5.33 -8.67 13.19
N SER A 206 -4.14 -8.36 12.66
CA SER A 206 -2.87 -8.55 13.36
C SER A 206 -2.50 -7.35 14.21
N ILE A 207 -3.06 -6.17 13.92
CA ILE A 207 -2.92 -4.93 14.70
C ILE A 207 -4.28 -4.59 15.28
N PRO A 208 -4.61 -5.06 16.50
CA PRO A 208 -5.94 -4.94 17.08
C PRO A 208 -6.29 -3.49 17.44
N ILE A 209 -7.59 -3.21 17.55
CA ILE A 209 -8.12 -1.95 18.07
C ILE A 209 -8.07 -2.02 19.59
N VAL A 210 -7.20 -1.23 20.22
CA VAL A 210 -6.97 -1.27 21.68
C VAL A 210 -7.75 -0.18 22.42
N GLU A 211 -8.10 0.91 21.73
CA GLU A 211 -8.69 2.11 22.31
C GLU A 211 -10.23 2.13 22.22
N GLN A 212 -10.92 2.26 23.35
CA GLN A 212 -12.40 2.28 23.41
C GLN A 212 -13.01 3.47 22.65
N ASN A 213 -12.33 4.62 22.67
CA ASN A 213 -12.68 5.82 21.91
C ASN A 213 -12.62 5.60 20.39
N VAL A 214 -11.88 4.61 19.89
CA VAL A 214 -11.87 4.27 18.45
C VAL A 214 -13.14 3.51 18.06
N GLN A 215 -13.74 2.76 18.99
CA GLN A 215 -14.95 1.96 18.73
C GLN A 215 -16.15 2.83 18.32
N THR A 216 -16.21 4.09 18.77
CA THR A 216 -17.28 5.02 18.37
C THR A 216 -17.31 5.34 16.88
N PHE A 217 -16.24 5.01 16.14
CA PHE A 217 -16.14 5.21 14.69
C PHE A 217 -16.52 3.98 13.87
N ASN A 218 -16.99 2.91 14.52
CA ASN A 218 -17.32 1.62 13.89
C ASN A 218 -16.19 1.09 12.99
N PRO A 219 -14.98 0.87 13.56
CA PRO A 219 -13.83 0.41 12.81
C PRO A 219 -14.07 -0.97 12.22
N PHE A 220 -13.40 -1.25 11.10
CA PHE A 220 -13.45 -2.59 10.52
C PHE A 220 -12.70 -3.59 11.38
N GLU A 221 -13.37 -4.69 11.76
CA GLU A 221 -12.84 -5.71 12.68
C GLU A 221 -12.13 -6.88 11.99
N SER A 222 -12.06 -6.86 10.65
CA SER A 222 -11.43 -7.92 9.86
C SER A 222 -10.73 -7.34 8.64
N LYS A 223 -9.75 -8.04 8.10
CA LYS A 223 -9.16 -7.82 6.78
C LYS A 223 -10.17 -8.15 5.68
N GLY A 224 -10.10 -7.47 4.55
CA GLY A 224 -11.05 -7.63 3.44
C GLY A 224 -10.51 -7.33 2.05
N SER A 225 -9.25 -6.94 1.90
CA SER A 225 -8.63 -6.66 0.61
C SER A 225 -8.30 -7.91 -0.22
N ILE A 226 -7.91 -7.65 -1.46
CA ILE A 226 -7.10 -8.51 -2.32
C ILE A 226 -5.67 -8.00 -2.39
N GLN A 227 -4.71 -8.90 -2.59
CA GLN A 227 -3.29 -8.60 -2.63
C GLN A 227 -2.62 -9.21 -3.85
N LEU A 228 -1.88 -8.37 -4.58
CA LEU A 228 -0.92 -8.76 -5.61
C LEU A 228 0.48 -8.53 -5.05
N ILE A 229 1.25 -9.60 -4.91
CA ILE A 229 2.64 -9.56 -4.46
C ILE A 229 3.53 -9.94 -5.63
N ILE A 230 4.44 -9.05 -5.99
CA ILE A 230 5.34 -9.20 -7.13
C ILE A 230 6.76 -9.29 -6.60
N LYS A 231 7.48 -10.36 -6.97
CA LYS A 231 8.91 -10.51 -6.72
C LYS A 231 9.67 -10.30 -8.03
N VAL A 232 10.49 -9.28 -8.06
CA VAL A 232 11.35 -8.98 -9.21
C VAL A 232 12.69 -9.69 -8.99
N ASN A 233 13.02 -10.60 -9.90
CA ASN A 233 14.32 -11.24 -9.89
C ASN A 233 15.31 -10.29 -10.56
N HIS A 234 16.34 -9.85 -9.85
CA HIS A 234 17.49 -9.25 -10.52
C HIS A 234 18.18 -10.37 -11.30
N SER A 235 18.10 -10.33 -12.63
CA SER A 235 19.15 -10.95 -13.43
C SER A 235 20.45 -10.28 -12.99
N GLN A 236 21.36 -11.05 -12.39
CA GLN A 236 22.74 -10.60 -12.23
C GLN A 236 23.22 -10.20 -13.64
N LYS A 237 23.36 -8.89 -13.87
CA LYS A 237 24.16 -8.38 -14.99
C LYS A 237 25.59 -8.25 -14.50
#